data_AF-A0A538A4S1-F1
#
_entry.id   AF-A0A538A4S1-F1
#
_cell.length_a   1.000
_cell.length_b   1.000
_cell.length_c   1.000
_cell.angle_alpha   90.00
_cell.angle_beta   90.00
_cell.angle_gamma   90.00
#
_symmetry.space_group_name_H-M   'P 1'
#
loop_
_entity.id
_entity.type
_entity.pdbx_description
1 polymer ?
#
loop_
_entity_poly.entity_id
_entity_poly.type
_entity_poly.pdbx_seq_one_letter_code
_entity_poly.pdbx_strand_id
1 'polypeptide(L)'
;MEIVLALVIVAVVIWFVTAPFRRTEDEAKAAMARTEDPAIAELEARKEVKYREIRDAELDREQGKLSQEDWHRQDAELRGEAIEILKELDRVRGNAPRAGL
;
A
#
# COMPACT_ATOMS: atom_id res chain seq x y z
N MET A 1 6.07 -32.82 -16.23
CA MET A 1 5.02 -33.13 -15.23
C MET A 1 5.43 -32.73 -13.82
N GLU A 2 6.65 -33.05 -13.39
CA GLU A 2 7.17 -32.73 -12.05
C GLU A 2 7.25 -31.22 -11.74
N ILE A 3 7.73 -30.40 -12.70
CA ILE A 3 7.79 -28.94 -12.55
C ILE A 3 6.40 -28.32 -12.43
N VAL A 4 5.42 -28.85 -13.17
CA VAL A 4 4.02 -28.36 -13.11
C VAL A 4 3.42 -28.67 -11.74
N LEU A 5 3.69 -29.86 -11.21
CA LEU A 5 3.27 -30.25 -9.86
C LEU A 5 3.91 -29.35 -8.79
N ALA A 6 5.21 -29.08 -8.91
CA ALA A 6 5.93 -28.18 -8.00
C ALA A 6 5.33 -26.75 -8.02
N LEU A 7 5.03 -26.21 -9.20
CA LEU A 7 4.40 -24.89 -9.33
C LEU A 7 3.00 -24.85 -8.71
N VAL A 8 2.19 -25.89 -8.90
CA VAL A 8 0.86 -25.98 -8.28
C VAL A 8 0.96 -26.03 -6.77
N ILE A 9 1.89 -26.81 -6.22
CA ILE A 9 2.11 -26.90 -4.76
C ILE A 9 2.55 -25.54 -4.20
N VAL A 10 3.49 -24.86 -4.86
CA VAL A 10 3.94 -23.53 -4.44
C VAL A 10 2.78 -22.52 -4.48
N ALA A 11 1.96 -22.53 -5.53
CA ALA A 11 0.80 -21.66 -5.63
C ALA A 11 -0.23 -21.92 -4.51
N VAL A 12 -0.48 -23.19 -4.18
CA VAL A 12 -1.36 -23.59 -3.08
C VAL A 12 -0.80 -23.14 -1.73
N VAL A 13 0.51 -23.28 -1.50
CA VAL A 13 1.17 -22.83 -0.26
C VAL A 13 1.09 -21.32 -0.13
N ILE A 14 1.42 -20.57 -1.20
CA ILE A 14 1.28 -19.12 -1.22
C ILE A 14 -0.16 -18.72 -0.92
N TRP A 15 -1.14 -19.37 -1.54
CA TRP A 15 -2.55 -19.10 -1.29
C TRP A 15 -2.95 -19.40 0.15
N PHE A 16 -2.54 -20.54 0.70
CA PHE A 16 -2.86 -20.94 2.08
C PHE A 16 -2.23 -20.01 3.13
N VAL A 17 -1.02 -19.52 2.89
CA VAL A 17 -0.33 -18.56 3.78
C VAL A 17 -0.90 -17.16 3.65
N THR A 18 -1.29 -16.72 2.44
CA THR A 18 -1.84 -15.38 2.22
C THR A 18 -3.35 -15.29 2.49
N ALA A 19 -4.09 -16.40 2.47
CA ALA A 19 -5.52 -16.45 2.77
C ALA A 19 -5.90 -15.94 4.18
N PRO A 20 -5.22 -16.30 5.29
CA PRO A 20 -5.55 -15.78 6.62
C PRO A 20 -5.23 -14.28 6.77
N PHE A 21 -4.17 -13.80 6.10
CA PHE A 21 -3.84 -12.37 6.06
C PHE A 21 -4.86 -11.57 5.23
N ARG A 22 -5.34 -12.11 4.10
CA ARG A 22 -6.40 -11.48 3.31
C ARG A 22 -7.74 -11.43 4.03
N ARG A 23 -8.12 -12.48 4.76
CA ARG A 23 -9.37 -12.46 5.55
C ARG A 23 -9.36 -11.42 6.66
N THR A 24 -8.24 -11.25 7.34
CA THR A 24 -8.09 -10.22 8.38
C THR A 24 -8.01 -8.82 7.79
N GLU A 25 -7.36 -8.62 6.63
CA GLU A 25 -7.41 -7.35 5.89
C GLU A 25 -8.81 -7.04 5.36
N ASP A 26 -9.53 -8.00 4.81
CA ASP A 26 -10.87 -7.81 4.25
C ASP A 26 -11.92 -7.60 5.37
N GLU A 27 -11.81 -8.29 6.50
CA GLU A 27 -12.64 -8.06 7.68
C GLU A 27 -12.29 -6.75 8.39
N ALA A 28 -11.00 -6.41 8.50
CA ALA A 28 -10.57 -5.10 9.02
C ALA A 28 -11.02 -3.97 8.09
N LYS A 29 -10.91 -4.13 6.76
CA LYS A 29 -11.47 -3.20 5.77
C LYS A 29 -12.99 -3.12 5.87
N ALA A 30 -13.71 -4.23 6.08
CA ALA A 30 -15.17 -4.24 6.22
C ALA A 30 -15.66 -3.68 7.58
N ALA A 31 -14.83 -3.73 8.62
CA ALA A 31 -15.08 -3.11 9.91
C ALA A 31 -14.74 -1.61 9.91
N MET A 32 -13.61 -1.23 9.28
CA MET A 32 -13.23 0.17 9.04
C MET A 32 -14.23 0.85 8.10
N ALA A 33 -14.67 0.20 7.02
CA ALA A 33 -15.69 0.73 6.10
C ALA A 33 -17.07 1.01 6.74
N ARG A 34 -17.33 0.53 7.97
CA ARG A 34 -18.55 0.85 8.72
C ARG A 34 -18.43 2.10 9.61
N THR A 35 -17.21 2.58 9.86
CA THR A 35 -16.93 3.69 10.80
C THR A 35 -16.15 4.83 10.14
N GLU A 36 -15.36 4.53 9.13
CA GLU A 36 -14.49 5.46 8.40
C GLU A 36 -15.22 6.00 7.17
N ASP A 37 -15.11 7.31 6.96
CA ASP A 37 -15.64 7.96 5.76
C ASP A 37 -15.02 7.29 4.52
N PRO A 38 -15.82 6.80 3.55
CA PRO A 38 -15.29 6.13 2.35
C PRO A 38 -14.25 6.97 1.60
N ALA A 39 -14.32 8.30 1.67
CA ALA A 39 -13.29 9.18 1.10
C ALA A 39 -11.95 9.08 1.83
N ILE A 40 -11.95 8.90 3.15
CA ILE A 40 -10.73 8.70 3.94
C ILE A 40 -10.13 7.32 3.63
N ALA A 41 -10.95 6.28 3.56
CA ALA A 41 -10.49 4.93 3.25
C ALA A 41 -9.83 4.83 1.86
N GLU A 42 -10.39 5.52 0.86
CA GLU A 42 -9.79 5.60 -0.48
C GLU A 42 -8.42 6.31 -0.46
N LEU A 43 -8.32 7.42 0.26
CA LEU A 43 -7.06 8.16 0.42
C LEU A 43 -5.99 7.34 1.15
N GLU A 44 -6.39 6.56 2.15
CA GLU A 44 -5.48 5.65 2.85
C GLU A 44 -4.98 4.51 1.95
N ALA A 45 -5.86 3.95 1.13
CA ALA A 45 -5.47 2.95 0.14
C ALA A 45 -4.47 3.53 -0.87
N ARG A 46 -4.70 4.75 -1.36
CA ARG A 46 -3.77 5.48 -2.25
C ARG A 46 -2.42 5.72 -1.59
N LYS A 47 -2.39 6.12 -0.31
CA LYS A 47 -1.15 6.29 0.48
C LYS A 47 -0.37 4.98 0.54
N GLU A 48 -1.03 3.88 0.84
CA GLU A 48 -0.39 2.57 0.99
C GLU A 48 0.19 2.07 -0.34
N VAL A 49 -0.49 2.32 -1.46
CA VAL A 49 0.05 2.05 -2.80
C VAL A 49 1.33 2.86 -3.04
N LYS A 50 1.32 4.18 -2.79
CA LYS A 50 2.52 5.01 -2.96
C LYS A 50 3.68 4.60 -2.06
N TYR A 51 3.40 4.20 -0.82
CA TYR A 51 4.45 3.77 0.11
C TYR A 51 5.15 2.49 -0.36
N ARG A 52 4.40 1.57 -0.98
CA ARG A 52 5.00 0.39 -1.62
C ARG A 52 5.88 0.77 -2.79
N GLU A 53 5.43 1.68 -3.65
CA GLU A 53 6.24 2.13 -4.79
C GLU A 53 7.56 2.79 -4.37
N ILE A 54 7.54 3.63 -3.33
CA ILE A 54 8.77 4.23 -2.75
C ILE A 54 9.71 3.12 -2.27
N ARG A 55 9.18 2.14 -1.52
CA ARG A 55 9.97 1.02 -1.01
C ARG A 55 10.57 0.18 -2.13
N ASP A 56 9.81 -0.08 -3.18
CA ASP A 56 10.27 -0.86 -4.33
C ASP A 56 11.40 -0.12 -5.09
N ALA A 57 11.27 1.20 -5.26
CA ALA A 57 12.32 2.03 -5.86
C ALA A 57 13.61 2.06 -5.01
N GLU A 58 13.49 2.11 -3.67
CA GLU A 58 14.62 1.98 -2.75
C GLU A 58 15.29 0.60 -2.87
N LEU A 59 14.51 -0.48 -2.93
CA LEU A 59 15.01 -1.85 -3.11
C LEU A 59 15.72 -2.05 -4.45
N ASP A 60 15.22 -1.45 -5.53
CA ASP A 60 15.87 -1.52 -6.84
C ASP A 60 17.21 -0.76 -6.88
N ARG A 61 17.32 0.37 -6.16
CA ARG A 61 18.61 1.05 -5.95
C ARG A 61 19.58 0.17 -5.17
N GLU A 62 19.14 -0.44 -4.07
CA GLU A 62 19.98 -1.33 -3.25
C GLU A 62 20.46 -2.57 -4.02
N GLN A 63 19.64 -3.06 -4.95
CA GLN A 63 20.00 -4.15 -5.87
C GLN A 63 20.93 -3.70 -7.03
N GLY A 64 21.27 -2.40 -7.10
CA GLY A 64 22.14 -1.84 -8.14
C GLY A 64 21.48 -1.74 -9.52
N LYS A 65 20.15 -1.88 -9.61
CA LYS A 65 19.40 -1.75 -10.86
C LYS A 65 19.22 -0.30 -11.30
N LEU A 66 19.41 0.65 -10.38
CA LEU A 66 19.20 2.08 -10.60
C LEU A 66 20.45 2.87 -10.20
N SER A 67 20.85 3.82 -11.04
CA SER A 67 21.94 4.75 -10.72
C SER A 67 21.52 5.68 -9.58
N GLN A 68 22.49 6.22 -8.84
CA GLN A 68 22.20 7.15 -7.72
C GLN A 68 21.45 8.41 -8.20
N GLU A 69 21.81 8.93 -9.37
CA GLU A 69 21.21 10.14 -9.93
C GLU A 69 19.76 9.89 -10.38
N ASP A 70 19.51 8.75 -11.02
CA ASP A 70 18.16 8.37 -11.46
C ASP A 70 17.25 8.05 -10.27
N TRP A 71 17.80 7.39 -9.24
CA TRP A 71 17.09 7.14 -7.99
C TRP A 71 16.71 8.45 -7.29
N HIS A 72 17.62 9.41 -7.19
CA HIS A 72 17.33 10.68 -6.51
C HIS A 72 16.19 11.46 -7.18
N ARG A 73 16.15 11.45 -8.52
CA ARG A 73 15.06 12.09 -9.27
C ARG A 73 13.72 11.39 -9.03
N GLN A 74 13.71 10.06 -9.12
CA GLN A 74 12.52 9.25 -8.92
C GLN A 74 12.00 9.32 -7.47
N ASP A 75 12.90 9.30 -6.49
CA ASP A 75 12.58 9.41 -5.06
C ASP A 75 11.93 10.77 -4.74
N ALA A 76 12.46 11.86 -5.30
CA ALA A 76 11.88 13.20 -5.10
C ALA A 76 10.45 13.29 -5.67
N GLU A 77 10.21 12.70 -6.84
CA GLU A 77 8.89 12.67 -7.47
C GLU A 77 7.88 11.85 -6.65
N LEU A 78 8.24 10.61 -6.29
CA LEU A 78 7.39 9.71 -5.51
C LEU A 78 7.06 10.29 -4.12
N ARG A 79 8.04 10.91 -3.46
CA ARG A 79 7.81 11.59 -2.17
C ARG A 79 6.92 12.82 -2.32
N GLY A 80 7.04 13.56 -3.42
CA GLY A 80 6.14 14.66 -3.76
C GLY A 80 4.69 14.21 -3.86
N GLU A 81 4.44 13.13 -4.60
CA GLU A 81 3.09 12.53 -4.71
C GLU A 81 2.56 12.05 -3.35
N ALA A 82 3.40 11.40 -2.55
CA ALA A 82 3.01 10.95 -1.22
C ALA A 82 2.62 12.11 -0.30
N ILE A 83 3.35 13.23 -0.35
CA ILE A 83 3.03 14.44 0.44
C ILE A 83 1.67 15.01 0.04
N GLU A 84 1.33 15.05 -1.26
CA GLU A 84 0.02 15.55 -1.70
C GLU A 84 -1.13 14.67 -1.20
N ILE A 85 -0.96 13.34 -1.22
CA ILE A 85 -1.94 12.41 -0.63
C ILE A 85 -2.12 12.66 0.87
N LEU A 86 -1.02 12.89 1.60
CA LEU A 86 -1.08 13.17 3.04
C LEU A 86 -1.79 14.50 3.34
N LYS A 87 -1.53 15.56 2.55
CA LYS A 87 -2.24 16.84 2.68
C LYS A 87 -3.73 16.70 2.41
N GLU A 88 -4.10 15.88 1.43
CA GLU A 88 -5.50 15.59 1.11
C GLU A 88 -6.16 14.85 2.28
N LEU A 89 -5.49 13.83 2.83
CA LEU A 89 -5.95 13.08 4.01
C LEU A 89 -6.15 13.99 5.23
N ASP A 90 -5.19 14.87 5.52
CA ASP A 90 -5.26 15.84 6.62
C ASP A 90 -6.40 16.83 6.44
N ARG A 91 -6.67 17.27 5.20
CA ARG A 91 -7.80 18.15 4.90
C ARG A 91 -9.13 17.45 5.16
N VAL A 92 -9.30 16.22 4.69
CA VAL A 92 -10.55 15.46 4.87
C VAL A 92 -10.77 15.12 6.35
N ARG A 93 -9.72 14.66 7.04
CA ARG A 93 -9.78 14.38 8.49
C ARG A 93 -9.98 15.64 9.34
N GLY A 94 -9.36 16.75 8.96
CA GLY A 94 -9.50 18.04 9.66
C GLY A 94 -10.84 18.74 9.42
N ASN A 95 -11.51 18.44 8.31
CA ASN A 95 -12.83 18.95 7.96
C ASN A 95 -13.97 18.00 8.39
N ALA A 96 -13.65 16.79 8.86
CA ALA A 96 -14.60 15.96 9.58
C ALA A 96 -15.07 16.73 10.82
N PRO A 97 -16.37 16.95 11.02
CA PRO A 97 -16.85 17.65 12.20
C PRO A 97 -16.33 16.89 13.42
N ARG A 98 -15.68 17.61 14.34
CA ARG A 98 -15.35 17.11 15.68
C ARG A 98 -16.65 16.71 16.37
N ALA A 99 -17.17 15.52 16.07
CA ALA A 99 -18.30 14.93 16.73
C ALA A 99 -17.81 14.47 18.11
N GLY A 100 -17.93 15.34 19.11
CA GLY A 100 -17.65 15.00 20.49
C GLY A 100 -17.11 16.15 21.33
N LEU A 101 -17.92 17.18 21.54
CA LEU A 101 -17.99 17.94 22.80
C LEU A 101 -19.46 18.23 23.11
#